data_AF-A0A1W2A1Z4-F1
#
_entry.id   AF-A0A1W2A1Z4-F1
#
_cell.length_a   1.000
_cell.length_b   1.000
_cell.length_c   1.000
_cell.angle_alpha   90.00
_cell.angle_beta   90.00
_cell.angle_gamma   90.00
#
_symmetry.space_group_name_H-M   'P 1'
#
loop_
_entity.id
_entity.type
_entity.pdbx_description
1 polymer ?
#
loop_
_entity_poly.entity_id
_entity_poly.type
_entity_poly.pdbx_seq_one_letter_code
_entity_poly.pdbx_strand_id
1 'polypeptide(L)'
;MGIVASLIRQAEESGYQGANATAKVCQDIILKAIAESDLSRNVTIKGGVVMREMTSDVRRATQDMDIDFIRYSLSDDSIDSFITRLNVLDDVVIRRIGDITELSQQGGENVYQSKVSGSTLRVG
;
A
#
# COMPACT_ATOMS: atom_id res chain seq x y z
N MET A 1 -20.21 -12.92 -5.49
CA MET A 1 -18.77 -12.59 -5.56
C MET A 1 -18.49 -11.53 -4.51
N GLY A 2 -17.39 -11.64 -3.76
CA GLY A 2 -17.01 -10.60 -2.79
C GLY A 2 -16.56 -9.31 -3.49
N ILE A 3 -16.70 -8.17 -2.82
CA ILE A 3 -16.44 -6.82 -3.37
C ILE A 3 -15.03 -6.69 -3.99
N VAL A 4 -14.01 -7.26 -3.33
CA VAL A 4 -12.63 -7.24 -3.82
C VAL A 4 -12.49 -8.00 -5.14
N ALA A 5 -13.15 -9.15 -5.28
CA ALA A 5 -13.08 -9.93 -6.53
C ALA A 5 -13.72 -9.18 -7.71
N SER A 6 -14.81 -8.44 -7.47
CA SER A 6 -15.39 -7.58 -8.51
C SER A 6 -14.48 -6.41 -8.90
N LEU A 7 -13.78 -5.81 -7.94
CA LEU A 7 -12.82 -4.73 -8.22
C LEU A 7 -11.61 -5.24 -9.01
N ILE A 8 -11.13 -6.45 -8.72
CA ILE A 8 -10.03 -7.08 -9.47
C ILE A 8 -10.45 -7.29 -10.92
N ARG A 9 -11.65 -7.81 -11.14
CA ARG A 9 -12.20 -7.98 -12.49
C ARG A 9 -12.30 -6.65 -13.24
N GLN A 10 -12.75 -5.59 -12.59
CA GLN A 10 -12.81 -4.25 -13.20
C GLN A 10 -11.40 -3.75 -13.58
N ALA A 11 -10.40 -3.99 -12.74
CA ALA A 11 -9.01 -3.68 -13.06
C ALA A 11 -8.51 -4.50 -14.27
N GLU A 12 -8.87 -5.77 -14.38
CA GLU A 12 -8.55 -6.60 -15.55
C GLU A 12 -9.21 -6.09 -16.83
N GLU A 13 -10.49 -5.72 -16.76
CA GLU A 13 -11.23 -5.09 -17.86
C GLU A 13 -10.60 -3.74 -18.27
N SER A 14 -9.89 -3.08 -17.36
CA SER A 14 -9.12 -1.86 -17.60
C SER A 14 -7.70 -2.11 -18.14
N GLY A 15 -7.36 -3.36 -18.45
CA GLY A 15 -6.10 -3.74 -19.09
C GLY A 15 -4.98 -4.20 -18.14
N TYR A 16 -5.21 -4.22 -16.83
CA TYR A 16 -4.28 -4.87 -15.89
C TYR A 16 -4.38 -6.40 -16.01
N GLN A 17 -3.33 -7.13 -15.64
CA GLN A 17 -3.34 -8.59 -15.75
C GLN A 17 -2.78 -9.26 -14.50
N GLY A 18 -3.46 -10.33 -14.06
CA GLY A 18 -3.01 -11.20 -12.96
C GLY A 18 -2.62 -10.42 -11.71
N ALA A 19 -1.38 -10.62 -11.25
CA ALA A 19 -0.87 -10.00 -10.03
C ALA A 19 -0.90 -8.46 -10.05
N ASN A 20 -0.85 -7.82 -11.23
CA ASN A 20 -0.92 -6.37 -11.35
C ASN A 20 -2.34 -5.83 -11.12
N ALA A 21 -3.37 -6.58 -11.51
CA ALA A 21 -4.76 -6.21 -11.25
C ALA A 21 -5.05 -6.29 -9.74
N THR A 22 -4.63 -7.37 -9.10
CA THR A 22 -4.70 -7.53 -7.63
C THR A 22 -3.93 -6.43 -6.92
N ALA A 23 -2.68 -6.15 -7.33
CA ALA A 23 -1.86 -5.11 -6.73
C ALA A 23 -2.51 -3.73 -6.82
N LYS A 24 -3.01 -3.35 -8.00
CA LYS A 24 -3.72 -2.09 -8.20
C LYS A 24 -4.90 -1.95 -7.25
N VAL A 25 -5.76 -2.98 -7.17
CA VAL A 25 -6.95 -2.93 -6.30
C VAL A 25 -6.58 -2.77 -4.84
N CYS A 26 -5.58 -3.49 -4.35
CA CYS A 26 -5.27 -3.34 -2.94
C CYS A 26 -4.50 -2.05 -2.62
N GLN A 27 -3.70 -1.55 -3.55
CA GLN A 27 -3.12 -0.20 -3.43
C GLN A 27 -4.23 0.85 -3.31
N ASP A 28 -5.27 0.76 -4.13
CA ASP A 28 -6.42 1.66 -4.05
C ASP A 28 -7.17 1.53 -2.72
N ILE A 29 -7.31 0.31 -2.20
CA ILE A 29 -7.90 0.08 -0.87
C ILE A 29 -7.06 0.77 0.22
N ILE A 30 -5.73 0.64 0.18
CA ILE A 30 -4.85 1.30 1.16
C ILE A 30 -4.95 2.83 1.02
N LEU A 31 -4.93 3.36 -0.21
CA LEU A 31 -5.10 4.80 -0.46
C LEU A 31 -6.45 5.32 0.06
N LYS A 32 -7.52 4.55 -0.17
CA LYS A 32 -8.86 4.85 0.33
C LYS A 32 -8.90 4.84 1.85
N ALA A 33 -8.32 3.82 2.49
CA ALA A 33 -8.22 3.72 3.93
C ALA A 33 -7.41 4.88 4.54
N ILE A 34 -6.28 5.27 3.94
CA ILE A 34 -5.51 6.44 4.37
C ILE A 34 -6.37 7.72 4.28
N ALA A 35 -7.08 7.90 3.17
CA ALA A 35 -7.91 9.07 2.93
C ALA A 35 -9.13 9.17 3.88
N GLU A 36 -9.71 8.04 4.29
CA GLU A 36 -10.84 7.99 5.22
C GLU A 36 -10.44 7.93 6.71
N SER A 37 -9.19 7.57 6.99
CA SER A 37 -8.61 7.63 8.33
C SER A 37 -8.11 9.04 8.70
N ASP A 38 -7.63 9.18 9.93
CA ASP A 38 -6.95 10.40 10.40
C ASP A 38 -5.44 10.45 10.07
N LEU A 39 -4.95 9.53 9.22
CA LEU A 39 -3.54 9.33 8.90
C LEU A 39 -3.04 10.08 7.66
N SER A 40 -3.93 10.71 6.88
CA SER A 40 -3.56 11.39 5.62
C SER A 40 -2.44 12.44 5.74
N ARG A 41 -2.29 13.06 6.91
CA ARG A 41 -1.23 14.02 7.26
C ARG A 41 0.07 13.37 7.78
N ASN A 42 0.03 12.09 8.06
CA ASN A 42 1.16 11.32 8.61
C ASN A 42 1.90 10.53 7.54
N VAL A 43 1.45 10.56 6.29
CA VAL A 43 2.04 9.79 5.21
C VAL A 43 2.17 10.59 3.93
N THR A 44 3.19 10.28 3.14
CA THR A 44 3.28 10.64 1.73
C THR A 44 3.32 9.38 0.90
N ILE A 45 2.56 9.35 -0.20
CA ILE A 45 2.61 8.25 -1.16
C ILE A 45 3.71 8.58 -2.18
N LYS A 46 4.55 7.60 -2.49
CA LYS A 46 5.65 7.74 -3.46
C LYS A 46 5.66 6.60 -4.48
N GLY A 47 6.68 6.62 -5.32
CA GLY A 47 7.04 5.50 -6.17
C GLY A 47 6.08 5.20 -7.32
N GLY A 48 5.99 3.92 -7.67
CA GLY A 48 5.26 3.47 -8.86
C GLY A 48 3.76 3.78 -8.82
N VAL A 49 3.15 3.85 -7.63
CA VAL A 49 1.72 4.15 -7.46
C VAL A 49 1.41 5.58 -7.93
N VAL A 50 2.21 6.56 -7.50
CA VAL A 50 2.06 7.97 -7.93
C VAL A 50 2.33 8.10 -9.42
N MET A 51 3.41 7.47 -9.90
CA MET A 51 3.79 7.56 -11.31
C MET A 51 2.72 6.97 -12.23
N ARG A 52 2.12 5.84 -11.85
CA ARG A 52 1.02 5.22 -12.60
C ARG A 52 -0.18 6.16 -12.70
N GLU A 53 -0.57 6.80 -11.59
CA GLU A 53 -1.74 7.68 -11.57
C GLU A 53 -1.51 8.94 -12.42
N MET A 54 -0.32 9.55 -12.34
CA MET A 54 0.00 10.74 -13.13
C MET A 54 0.08 10.47 -14.64
N THR A 55 0.55 9.28 -15.06
CA THR A 55 0.72 8.99 -16.49
C THR A 55 -0.41 8.20 -17.11
N SER A 56 -1.31 7.61 -16.30
CA SER A 56 -2.36 6.68 -16.77
C SER A 56 -1.84 5.55 -17.67
N ASP A 57 -0.58 5.13 -17.48
CA ASP A 57 0.06 4.07 -18.29
C ASP A 57 0.09 2.77 -17.50
N VAL A 58 -0.73 1.81 -17.93
CA VAL A 58 -0.83 0.47 -17.32
C VAL A 58 0.50 -0.27 -17.33
N ARG A 59 1.43 0.02 -18.26
CA ARG A 59 2.77 -0.58 -18.28
C ARG A 59 3.64 -0.13 -17.11
N ARG A 60 3.26 0.94 -16.40
CA ARG A 60 3.87 1.36 -15.14
C ARG A 60 3.25 0.70 -13.91
N ALA A 61 2.44 -0.35 -14.09
CA ALA A 61 1.91 -1.14 -12.99
C ALA A 61 3.06 -1.57 -12.06
N THR A 62 2.90 -1.26 -10.78
CA THR A 62 3.78 -1.68 -9.70
C THR A 62 3.03 -2.61 -8.79
N GLN A 63 3.72 -3.60 -8.23
CA GLN A 63 3.19 -4.45 -7.18
C GLN A 63 3.50 -3.92 -5.79
N ASP A 64 4.45 -2.99 -5.72
CA ASP A 64 4.92 -2.36 -4.50
C ASP A 64 4.20 -1.02 -4.29
N MET A 65 3.97 -0.68 -3.02
CA MET A 65 3.47 0.61 -2.59
C MET A 65 4.47 1.25 -1.66
N ASP A 66 5.04 2.38 -2.06
CA ASP A 66 6.02 3.15 -1.28
C ASP A 66 5.32 4.25 -0.47
N ILE A 67 5.55 4.26 0.84
CA ILE A 67 4.97 5.24 1.78
C ILE A 67 6.07 5.80 2.67
N ASP A 68 6.15 7.13 2.76
CA ASP A 68 6.95 7.78 3.79
C ASP A 68 6.10 8.23 4.94
N PHE A 69 6.65 8.06 6.14
CA PHE A 69 6.04 8.52 7.36
C PHE A 69 6.48 9.95 7.71
N ILE A 70 5.52 10.86 7.90
CA ILE A 70 5.75 12.23 8.36
C ILE A 70 5.48 12.29 9.87
N ARG A 71 6.54 12.54 10.64
CA ARG A 71 6.47 12.70 12.12
C ARG A 71 5.75 11.52 12.79
N TYR A 72 5.98 10.32 12.28
CA TYR A 72 5.40 9.08 12.78
C TYR A 72 6.54 8.10 13.11
N SER A 73 6.42 7.38 14.22
CA SER A 73 7.48 6.47 14.67
C SER A 73 7.53 5.22 13.78
N LEU A 74 8.75 4.76 13.48
CA LEU A 74 9.02 3.55 12.69
C LEU A 74 9.24 2.30 13.57
N SER A 75 9.06 2.41 14.89
CA SER A 75 9.04 1.23 15.76
C SER A 75 7.91 0.27 15.36
N ASP A 76 8.13 -1.04 15.46
CA ASP A 76 7.14 -2.08 15.14
C ASP A 76 5.76 -1.81 15.76
N ASP A 77 5.67 -1.48 17.05
CA ASP A 77 4.40 -1.16 17.73
C ASP A 77 3.65 0.02 17.10
N SER A 78 4.40 1.03 16.62
CA SER A 78 3.82 2.18 15.94
C SER A 78 3.33 1.80 14.55
N ILE A 79 4.06 0.95 13.82
CA ILE A 79 3.61 0.43 12.52
C ILE A 79 2.37 -0.45 12.70
N ASP A 80 2.30 -1.28 13.73
CA ASP A 80 1.12 -2.10 14.01
C ASP A 80 -0.10 -1.24 14.41
N SER A 81 0.13 -0.16 15.16
CA SER A 81 -0.89 0.84 15.46
C SER A 81 -1.38 1.56 14.19
N PHE A 82 -0.46 1.91 13.27
CA PHE A 82 -0.79 2.48 11.97
C PHE A 82 -1.69 1.55 11.16
N ILE A 83 -1.32 0.27 11.03
CA ILE A 83 -2.10 -0.73 10.29
C ILE A 83 -3.47 -0.94 10.95
N THR A 84 -3.55 -0.98 12.28
CA THR A 84 -4.83 -1.07 13.00
C THR A 84 -5.73 0.11 12.66
N ARG A 85 -5.18 1.33 12.64
CA ARG A 85 -5.92 2.56 12.31
C ARG A 85 -6.32 2.68 10.84
N LEU A 86 -5.69 1.92 9.93
CA LEU A 86 -6.14 1.82 8.54
C LEU A 86 -7.40 0.97 8.36
N ASN A 87 -7.80 0.16 9.36
CA ASN A 87 -9.00 -0.68 9.28
C ASN A 87 -10.28 0.15 9.52
N VAL A 88 -10.53 1.13 8.65
CA VAL A 88 -11.73 2.00 8.66
C VAL A 88 -12.78 1.57 7.63
N LEU A 89 -12.47 0.59 6.78
CA LEU A 89 -13.35 0.07 5.74
C LEU A 89 -14.03 -1.22 6.25
N ASP A 90 -15.36 -1.24 6.33
CA ASP A 90 -16.10 -2.36 6.95
C ASP A 90 -15.90 -3.72 6.23
N ASP A 91 -15.78 -3.71 4.91
CA ASP A 91 -15.74 -4.93 4.09
C ASP A 91 -14.33 -5.50 3.88
N VAL A 92 -13.29 -4.84 4.41
CA VAL A 92 -11.89 -5.22 4.17
C VAL A 92 -11.07 -5.13 5.45
N VAL A 93 -10.29 -6.17 5.71
CA VAL A 93 -9.33 -6.18 6.82
C VAL A 93 -7.90 -6.11 6.29
N ILE A 94 -7.16 -5.10 6.72
CA ILE A 94 -5.77 -4.83 6.38
C ILE A 94 -4.89 -5.33 7.53
N ARG A 95 -3.91 -6.18 7.21
CA ARG A 95 -2.99 -6.75 8.21
C ARG A 95 -1.55 -6.78 7.70
N ARG A 96 -0.61 -6.45 8.57
CA ARG A 96 0.82 -6.74 8.37
C ARG A 96 1.05 -8.25 8.53
N ILE A 97 1.87 -8.82 7.66
CA ILE A 97 2.30 -10.22 7.68
C ILE A 97 3.83 -10.26 7.62
N GLY A 98 4.41 -11.03 8.53
CA GLY A 98 5.86 -11.18 8.64
C GLY A 98 6.51 -9.98 9.32
N ASP A 99 7.80 -10.11 9.57
CA ASP A 99 8.57 -9.16 10.35
C ASP A 99 8.88 -7.89 9.56
N ILE A 100 9.05 -6.77 10.27
CA ILE A 100 9.59 -5.55 9.68
C ILE A 100 11.10 -5.73 9.60
N THR A 101 11.63 -5.67 8.38
CA THR A 101 13.07 -5.79 8.14
C THR A 101 13.64 -4.44 7.78
N GLU A 102 14.60 -3.98 8.58
CA GLU A 102 15.43 -2.82 8.23
C GLU A 102 16.37 -3.20 7.08
N LEU A 103 16.33 -2.41 6.01
CA LEU A 103 17.19 -2.57 4.85
C LEU A 103 18.33 -1.54 4.93
N SER A 104 19.57 -2.04 4.94
CA SER A 104 20.76 -1.19 4.90
C SER A 104 20.99 -0.65 3.48
N GLN A 105 20.89 0.67 3.30
CA GLN A 105 21.22 1.36 2.05
C GLN A 105 22.58 2.05 2.13
N GLN A 106 23.28 2.20 1.00
CA GLN A 106 24.56 2.92 0.93
C GLN A 106 24.45 4.46 1.12
N GLY A 107 23.25 4.98 1.43
CA GLY A 107 22.95 6.41 1.54
C GLY A 107 22.62 6.92 2.95
N GLY A 108 22.52 6.04 3.97
CA GLY A 108 22.28 6.44 5.37
C GLY A 108 20.82 6.69 5.77
N GLU A 109 19.86 6.48 4.87
CA GLU A 109 18.43 6.46 5.18
C GLU A 109 17.98 5.03 5.51
N ASN A 110 17.23 4.87 6.61
CA ASN A 110 16.70 3.57 7.04
C ASN A 110 15.41 3.27 6.28
N VAL A 111 15.37 2.13 5.60
CA VAL A 111 14.25 1.66 4.79
C VAL A 111 13.65 0.42 5.45
N TYR A 112 12.32 0.26 5.44
CA TYR A 112 11.65 -0.81 6.18
C TYR A 112 10.71 -1.63 5.28
N GLN A 113 10.89 -2.94 5.21
CA GLN A 113 9.99 -3.77 4.39
C GLN A 113 9.11 -4.65 5.25
N SER A 114 7.81 -4.69 4.94
CA SER A 114 6.90 -5.68 5.48
C SER A 114 5.76 -5.99 4.52
N LYS A 115 5.34 -7.24 4.43
CA LYS A 115 4.21 -7.62 3.56
C LYS A 115 2.92 -7.23 4.25
N VAL A 116 1.98 -6.67 3.51
CA VAL A 116 0.60 -6.43 3.99
C VAL A 116 -0.31 -7.35 3.18
N SER A 117 -1.17 -8.11 3.88
CA SER A 117 -2.19 -8.94 3.23
C SER A 117 -3.32 -8.05 2.74
N GLY A 118 -3.53 -8.12 1.44
CA GLY A 118 -4.07 -7.06 0.58
C GLY A 118 -2.97 -6.57 -0.38
N SER A 119 -2.22 -7.49 -1.01
CA SER A 119 -1.04 -7.28 -1.88
C SER A 119 -0.04 -6.17 -1.50
N THR A 120 0.94 -6.57 -0.70
CA THR A 120 2.33 -6.07 -0.58
C THR A 120 2.53 -4.55 -0.45
N LEU A 121 2.85 -4.11 0.76
CA LEU A 121 3.41 -2.79 1.05
C LEU A 121 4.95 -2.87 1.00
N ARG A 122 5.63 -1.86 0.47
CA ARG A 122 7.07 -1.64 0.66
C ARG A 122 7.25 -0.29 1.33
N VAL A 123 7.68 -0.22 2.58
CA VAL A 123 7.95 1.09 3.18
C VAL A 123 9.38 1.49 2.74
N GLY A 124 9.42 2.18 1.61
CA GLY A 124 10.65 2.69 0.98
C GLY A 124 11.41 3.67 1.85
#